data_AF-A0A554QY81-F1
#
_entry.id   AF-A0A554QY81-F1
#
_cell.length_a   1.000
_cell.length_b   1.000
_cell.length_c   1.000
_cell.angle_alpha   90.00
_cell.angle_beta   90.00
_cell.angle_gamma   90.00
#
_symmetry.space_group_name_H-M   'P 1'
#
loop_
_entity.id
_entity.type
_entity.pdbx_description
1 polymer ?
#
loop_
_entity_poly.entity_id
_entity_poly.type
_entity_poly.pdbx_seq_one_letter_code
_entity_poly.pdbx_strand_id
1 'polypeptide(L)'
;MPVRGFLSRHRILAGALAPAALGVAALVAVAVAVDAPQSSTIETQLTSSVTECHDMVSIAVAGRHDTPDANTVKMLLGADGKPLPAALSGDYTSDRVDQVINPAGSVNTTKPDSYAAVYIAYPANMASYEDAVAAGAANTQSVMSAIAKECPKTQFSIVGYSEGADVVRRVAMDIGNQENNEFGVEADKVVGVVLLADAGRLAGDGTFIGAANPFTNPDNFDTKYQTGTLATPGQGVLPDTAGSFGKLNGKVASFCSDGDFTCSAPSNISLLLLAANVGRQLNIDDLESQGLTPTTGINVAVVLGQIVFEAFNDISSNPDWMQSDETFLQVMLKVSDPDYKPGTTTTVTTVADEDTITAEKVSPLAYLPQKLFKEIVGLIATNQNTIPVIMSDPYQMTLGPDVGHHFDYWRDADAANGKPLTSAQYAAAWLTYLAQQAKDGKPVDTTAKPTAVELAAAVDAYMADDTAEGDVAAAEGTEGQAPAGTTGSTDSATAPGTSPVAPAAGDASATSGAVATPTESVVPTTGAAVSSAPTSETATSDAAAATTTTVTSTTTTTTKPSTPGQ
;
A
#
# COMPACT_ATOMS: atom_id res chain seq x y z
N MET A 1 -25.21 47.57 -49.52
CA MET A 1 -26.63 47.80 -49.18
C MET A 1 -27.47 47.45 -50.40
N PRO A 2 -28.75 47.02 -50.30
CA PRO A 2 -29.58 46.65 -49.13
C PRO A 2 -29.67 45.10 -48.97
N VAL A 3 -30.54 44.45 -48.17
CA VAL A 3 -31.06 44.65 -46.80
C VAL A 3 -31.53 43.28 -46.24
N ARG A 4 -31.60 43.16 -44.90
CA ARG A 4 -32.12 42.07 -44.05
C ARG A 4 -33.33 41.26 -44.58
N GLY A 5 -33.40 39.98 -44.18
CA GLY A 5 -34.50 39.56 -43.28
C GLY A 5 -35.12 38.14 -43.38
N PHE A 6 -35.44 37.60 -42.19
CA PHE A 6 -36.61 36.74 -41.86
C PHE A 6 -36.64 35.22 -42.23
N LEU A 7 -36.44 34.37 -41.20
CA LEU A 7 -37.24 33.19 -40.75
C LEU A 7 -37.79 32.13 -41.76
N SER A 8 -37.97 30.84 -41.41
CA SER A 8 -37.91 30.13 -40.12
C SER A 8 -37.52 28.64 -40.28
N ARG A 9 -37.27 27.92 -39.17
CA ARG A 9 -37.03 26.46 -39.14
C ARG A 9 -38.33 25.64 -39.13
N HIS A 10 -38.22 24.35 -39.49
CA HIS A 10 -39.32 23.38 -39.49
C HIS A 10 -39.61 22.78 -38.09
N ARG A 11 -40.91 22.44 -37.87
CA ARG A 11 -41.50 21.19 -37.30
C ARG A 11 -40.69 20.36 -36.28
N ILE A 12 -41.25 19.78 -35.20
CA ILE A 12 -42.64 19.35 -34.83
C ILE A 12 -42.71 19.38 -33.27
N LEU A 13 -43.71 20.00 -32.61
CA LEU A 13 -44.98 19.42 -32.11
C LEU A 13 -44.83 18.15 -31.24
N ALA A 14 -45.46 17.98 -30.07
CA ALA A 14 -46.31 18.86 -29.25
C ALA A 14 -46.35 18.35 -27.79
N GLY A 15 -46.98 19.08 -26.86
CA GLY A 15 -47.22 18.60 -25.49
C GLY A 15 -48.45 19.23 -24.82
N ALA A 16 -49.00 18.50 -23.84
CA ALA A 16 -50.01 18.87 -22.83
C ALA A 16 -51.34 19.52 -23.27
N LEU A 17 -52.47 18.95 -22.81
CA LEU A 17 -53.30 19.54 -21.73
C LEU A 17 -54.55 18.68 -21.48
N ALA A 18 -55.11 18.77 -20.27
CA ALA A 18 -56.35 18.11 -19.86
C ALA A 18 -57.42 19.16 -19.48
N PRO A 19 -58.71 18.76 -19.45
CA PRO A 19 -59.68 19.39 -18.56
C PRO A 19 -60.41 18.35 -17.68
N ALA A 20 -60.86 18.79 -16.50
CA ALA A 20 -61.67 17.99 -15.57
C ALA A 20 -62.97 18.72 -15.20
N ALA A 21 -64.08 17.98 -15.06
CA ALA A 21 -65.26 18.40 -14.30
C ALA A 21 -66.21 17.21 -14.01
N LEU A 22 -66.50 16.98 -12.72
CA LEU A 22 -67.81 16.71 -12.09
C LEU A 22 -68.94 16.12 -12.99
N GLY A 23 -69.61 15.00 -12.69
CA GLY A 23 -69.68 14.12 -11.51
C GLY A 23 -71.01 13.31 -11.59
N VAL A 24 -71.65 12.74 -10.55
CA VAL A 24 -71.39 12.59 -9.10
C VAL A 24 -72.20 11.35 -8.61
N ALA A 25 -71.67 10.54 -7.67
CA ALA A 25 -72.34 9.47 -6.89
C ALA A 25 -72.88 8.21 -7.65
N ALA A 26 -72.97 7.02 -7.03
CA ALA A 26 -72.27 6.45 -5.87
C ALA A 26 -72.55 4.93 -5.78
N LEU A 27 -71.59 4.15 -5.24
CA LEU A 27 -71.85 3.01 -4.36
C LEU A 27 -70.57 2.62 -3.61
N VAL A 28 -70.68 2.20 -2.35
CA VAL A 28 -69.54 1.86 -1.49
C VAL A 28 -69.39 0.35 -1.40
N ALA A 29 -68.20 -0.15 -1.71
CA ALA A 29 -67.78 -1.51 -1.41
C ALA A 29 -66.32 -1.48 -0.92
N VAL A 30 -66.12 -1.32 0.40
CA VAL A 30 -64.79 -1.40 1.02
C VAL A 30 -64.41 -2.86 1.15
N ALA A 31 -63.77 -3.41 0.11
CA ALA A 31 -62.95 -4.59 0.25
C ALA A 31 -61.58 -4.16 0.78
N VAL A 32 -61.23 -4.54 2.00
CA VAL A 32 -59.88 -4.34 2.52
C VAL A 32 -58.96 -5.36 1.84
N ALA A 33 -58.35 -4.94 0.73
CA ALA A 33 -57.21 -5.65 0.18
C ALA A 33 -56.04 -5.51 1.14
N VAL A 34 -55.83 -6.52 1.97
CA VAL A 34 -54.53 -6.74 2.60
C VAL A 34 -53.62 -7.23 1.49
N ASP A 35 -52.66 -6.40 1.08
CA ASP A 35 -51.58 -6.85 0.20
C ASP A 35 -50.78 -7.92 0.95
N ALA A 36 -51.06 -9.18 0.62
CA ALA A 36 -50.16 -10.27 0.96
C ALA A 36 -48.89 -10.06 0.12
N PRO A 37 -47.70 -9.90 0.75
CA PRO A 37 -46.47 -9.72 0.01
C PRO A 37 -46.29 -10.90 -0.95
N GLN A 38 -45.97 -10.60 -2.22
CA GLN A 38 -45.66 -11.61 -3.22
C GLN A 38 -44.52 -12.48 -2.67
N SER A 39 -44.83 -13.71 -2.24
CA SER A 39 -43.86 -14.67 -1.76
C SER A 39 -42.98 -15.14 -2.94
N SER A 40 -41.99 -14.33 -3.30
CA SER A 40 -40.82 -14.85 -4.00
C SER A 40 -40.26 -15.98 -3.14
N THR A 41 -40.19 -17.17 -3.71
CA THR A 41 -39.52 -18.30 -3.10
C THR A 41 -38.01 -18.08 -3.21
N ILE A 42 -37.51 -17.17 -2.38
CA ILE A 42 -36.11 -17.20 -1.94
C ILE A 42 -35.93 -18.59 -1.35
N GLU A 43 -35.03 -19.38 -1.93
CA GLU A 43 -34.68 -20.68 -1.36
C GLU A 43 -34.20 -20.48 0.07
N THR A 44 -34.51 -21.41 0.97
CA THR A 44 -34.15 -21.33 2.39
C THR A 44 -32.66 -21.60 2.64
N GLN A 45 -31.79 -21.11 1.75
CA GLN A 45 -30.36 -20.94 2.00
C GLN A 45 -30.22 -19.92 3.14
N LEU A 46 -29.44 -20.26 4.17
CA LEU A 46 -29.15 -19.32 5.25
C LEU A 46 -28.15 -18.30 4.71
N THR A 47 -28.57 -17.05 4.53
CA THR A 47 -27.63 -15.94 4.30
C THR A 47 -26.99 -15.59 5.63
N SER A 48 -25.65 -15.61 5.68
CA SER A 48 -24.89 -15.35 6.89
C SER A 48 -25.12 -13.94 7.45
N SER A 49 -25.05 -13.80 8.78
CA SER A 49 -25.39 -12.57 9.49
C SER A 49 -24.47 -12.32 10.68
N VAL A 50 -24.16 -11.05 10.97
CA VAL A 50 -23.43 -10.65 12.19
C VAL A 50 -24.13 -11.04 13.51
N THR A 51 -25.37 -11.52 13.45
CA THR A 51 -26.08 -12.11 14.59
C THR A 51 -25.66 -13.55 14.90
N GLU A 52 -24.87 -14.19 14.04
CA GLU A 52 -24.32 -15.53 14.19
C GLU A 52 -22.99 -15.42 14.94
N CYS A 53 -23.06 -15.44 16.28
CA CYS A 53 -21.91 -15.10 17.12
C CYS A 53 -20.87 -16.21 17.25
N HIS A 54 -19.65 -15.91 16.82
CA HIS A 54 -18.46 -16.73 16.99
C HIS A 54 -17.62 -16.27 18.20
N ASP A 55 -16.84 -17.17 18.82
CA ASP A 55 -15.92 -16.81 19.91
C ASP A 55 -14.78 -15.91 19.38
N MET A 56 -14.30 -16.22 18.16
CA MET A 56 -13.32 -15.41 17.45
C MET A 56 -13.67 -15.27 15.96
N VAL A 57 -13.36 -14.11 15.39
CA VAL A 57 -13.49 -13.84 13.94
C VAL A 57 -12.15 -13.33 13.42
N SER A 58 -11.62 -13.94 12.36
CA SER A 58 -10.54 -13.33 11.58
C SER A 58 -11.12 -12.43 10.50
N ILE A 59 -10.60 -11.22 10.43
CA ILE A 59 -10.92 -10.22 9.42
C ILE A 59 -9.76 -10.21 8.41
N ALA A 60 -10.03 -10.64 7.18
CA ALA A 60 -9.09 -10.63 6.07
C ALA A 60 -9.27 -9.37 5.21
N VAL A 61 -8.16 -8.71 4.88
CA VAL A 61 -8.08 -7.70 3.83
C VAL A 61 -6.89 -8.05 2.94
N ALA A 62 -7.15 -8.60 1.76
CA ALA A 62 -6.09 -8.89 0.80
C ALA A 62 -5.86 -7.71 -0.17
N GLY A 63 -4.99 -7.93 -1.16
CA GLY A 63 -4.49 -6.89 -2.06
C GLY A 63 -5.36 -6.63 -3.29
N ARG A 64 -4.81 -5.86 -4.24
CA ARG A 64 -5.42 -5.53 -5.54
C ARG A 64 -6.01 -6.76 -6.23
N HIS A 65 -7.29 -6.66 -6.63
CA HIS A 65 -8.11 -7.73 -7.24
C HIS A 65 -8.48 -8.95 -6.36
N ASP A 66 -8.01 -9.04 -5.12
CA ASP A 66 -8.24 -10.20 -4.22
C ASP A 66 -9.29 -9.84 -3.14
N THR A 67 -10.50 -9.43 -3.57
CA THR A 67 -11.59 -9.03 -2.66
C THR A 67 -12.98 -9.46 -3.13
N PRO A 68 -13.95 -9.68 -2.22
CA PRO A 68 -15.34 -9.98 -2.60
C PRO A 68 -16.01 -8.86 -3.41
N ASP A 69 -16.59 -9.20 -4.57
CA ASP A 69 -17.48 -8.32 -5.33
C ASP A 69 -18.95 -8.64 -5.01
N ALA A 70 -19.70 -7.66 -4.53
CA ALA A 70 -21.11 -7.77 -4.19
C ALA A 70 -22.05 -8.09 -5.39
N ASN A 71 -21.54 -8.07 -6.62
CA ASN A 71 -22.26 -8.53 -7.81
C ASN A 71 -22.09 -10.04 -8.08
N THR A 72 -21.10 -10.69 -7.47
CA THR A 72 -20.75 -12.12 -7.73
C THR A 72 -20.75 -12.98 -6.47
N VAL A 73 -20.50 -12.39 -5.30
CA VAL A 73 -20.39 -13.03 -3.98
C VAL A 73 -21.62 -12.71 -3.12
N LYS A 74 -22.01 -13.63 -2.22
CA LYS A 74 -23.01 -13.31 -1.18
C LYS A 74 -22.37 -12.48 -0.07
N MET A 75 -22.89 -11.28 0.16
CA MET A 75 -22.39 -10.40 1.20
C MET A 75 -23.01 -10.72 2.57
N LEU A 76 -22.18 -10.68 3.61
CA LEU A 76 -22.54 -10.82 5.02
C LEU A 76 -23.62 -9.80 5.40
N LEU A 77 -24.68 -10.21 6.10
CA LEU A 77 -25.76 -9.32 6.51
C LEU A 77 -25.51 -8.67 7.88
N GLY A 78 -25.86 -7.40 8.00
CA GLY A 78 -26.07 -6.72 9.28
C GLY A 78 -27.35 -7.20 9.97
N ALA A 79 -27.48 -6.94 11.27
CA ALA A 79 -28.68 -7.31 12.05
C ALA A 79 -30.00 -6.62 11.61
N ASP A 80 -29.93 -5.65 10.69
CA ASP A 80 -31.08 -5.02 10.03
C ASP A 80 -31.40 -5.63 8.64
N GLY A 81 -30.71 -6.71 8.27
CA GLY A 81 -30.88 -7.44 7.01
C GLY A 81 -30.24 -6.79 5.79
N LYS A 82 -29.44 -5.72 5.94
CA LYS A 82 -28.70 -5.11 4.82
C LYS A 82 -27.33 -5.79 4.63
N PRO A 83 -26.82 -5.87 3.38
CA PRO A 83 -25.45 -6.32 3.16
C PRO A 83 -24.44 -5.33 3.75
N LEU A 84 -23.44 -5.88 4.42
CA LEU A 84 -22.21 -5.21 4.82
C LEU A 84 -21.14 -5.39 3.72
N PRO A 85 -20.07 -4.57 3.70
CA PRO A 85 -18.97 -4.73 2.76
C PRO A 85 -18.01 -5.87 3.17
N ALA A 86 -18.53 -7.08 3.34
CA ALA A 86 -17.74 -8.29 3.61
C ALA A 86 -18.46 -9.58 3.18
N ALA A 87 -17.72 -10.68 3.07
CA ALA A 87 -18.22 -12.04 2.82
C ALA A 87 -17.60 -13.06 3.80
N LEU A 88 -18.16 -14.27 3.93
CA LEU A 88 -17.56 -15.38 4.68
C LEU A 88 -16.75 -16.32 3.78
N SER A 89 -15.86 -17.12 4.37
CA SER A 89 -15.15 -18.23 3.68
C SER A 89 -16.05 -19.30 3.05
N GLY A 90 -17.36 -19.28 3.31
CA GLY A 90 -18.35 -20.14 2.64
C GLY A 90 -18.89 -19.55 1.33
N ASP A 91 -18.62 -18.27 1.05
CA ASP A 91 -19.12 -17.52 -0.10
C ASP A 91 -17.98 -16.86 -0.92
N TYR A 92 -16.76 -16.77 -0.36
CA TYR A 92 -15.57 -16.21 -0.99
C TYR A 92 -14.29 -16.96 -0.58
N THR A 93 -13.28 -16.92 -1.45
CA THR A 93 -11.93 -17.48 -1.27
C THR A 93 -10.91 -16.52 -1.88
N SER A 94 -9.83 -16.23 -1.18
CA SER A 94 -8.64 -15.50 -1.64
C SER A 94 -7.51 -16.47 -1.97
N ASP A 95 -6.73 -16.15 -3.03
CA ASP A 95 -5.53 -16.91 -3.41
C ASP A 95 -4.43 -16.89 -2.32
N ARG A 96 -4.55 -16.02 -1.31
CA ARG A 96 -3.43 -15.59 -0.45
C ARG A 96 -3.73 -15.61 1.04
N VAL A 97 -4.77 -14.90 1.49
CA VAL A 97 -5.01 -14.72 2.94
C VAL A 97 -5.81 -15.87 3.55
N ASP A 98 -6.51 -16.67 2.74
CA ASP A 98 -7.13 -17.95 3.15
C ASP A 98 -6.13 -18.86 3.86
N GLN A 99 -4.93 -19.05 3.27
CA GLN A 99 -3.87 -19.88 3.86
C GLN A 99 -3.40 -19.35 5.23
N VAL A 100 -3.65 -18.09 5.56
CA VAL A 100 -3.30 -17.48 6.85
C VAL A 100 -4.45 -17.58 7.86
N ILE A 101 -5.71 -17.49 7.43
CA ILE A 101 -6.87 -17.42 8.35
C ILE A 101 -7.76 -18.66 8.38
N ASN A 102 -7.90 -19.43 7.29
CA ASN A 102 -8.74 -20.64 7.30
C ASN A 102 -8.21 -21.74 8.25
N PRO A 103 -6.89 -21.97 8.45
CA PRO A 103 -6.40 -22.98 9.39
C PRO A 103 -6.87 -22.80 10.84
N ALA A 104 -7.16 -21.56 11.27
CA ALA A 104 -7.73 -21.30 12.58
C ALA A 104 -9.15 -21.87 12.73
N GLY A 105 -9.88 -22.10 11.64
CA GLY A 105 -11.18 -22.77 11.60
C GLY A 105 -11.15 -24.23 12.07
N SER A 106 -9.97 -24.83 12.19
CA SER A 106 -9.77 -26.15 12.82
C SER A 106 -10.40 -26.26 14.22
N VAL A 107 -10.51 -25.16 14.99
CA VAL A 107 -11.17 -25.19 16.32
C VAL A 107 -12.65 -25.58 16.25
N ASN A 108 -13.33 -25.33 15.12
CA ASN A 108 -14.74 -25.67 14.92
C ASN A 108 -15.01 -27.19 14.98
N THR A 109 -14.00 -28.03 14.71
CA THR A 109 -14.08 -29.49 14.89
C THR A 109 -14.33 -29.90 16.35
N THR A 110 -13.97 -29.05 17.31
CA THR A 110 -14.08 -29.33 18.76
C THR A 110 -15.01 -28.37 19.51
N LYS A 111 -15.54 -27.34 18.85
CA LYS A 111 -16.76 -26.59 19.21
C LYS A 111 -17.30 -25.93 17.93
N PRO A 112 -18.39 -26.43 17.33
CA PRO A 112 -19.02 -25.77 16.20
C PRO A 112 -19.31 -24.29 16.47
N ASP A 113 -19.25 -23.49 15.42
CA ASP A 113 -19.53 -22.05 15.43
C ASP A 113 -18.61 -21.24 16.37
N SER A 114 -17.47 -21.77 16.81
CA SER A 114 -16.49 -21.03 17.62
C SER A 114 -15.66 -20.02 16.82
N TYR A 115 -15.50 -20.23 15.51
CA TYR A 115 -14.66 -19.41 14.63
C TYR A 115 -15.32 -19.13 13.28
N ALA A 116 -15.07 -17.93 12.73
CA ALA A 116 -15.31 -17.62 11.32
C ALA A 116 -14.22 -16.74 10.68
N ALA A 117 -14.12 -16.83 9.36
CA ALA A 117 -13.27 -16.01 8.51
C ALA A 117 -14.16 -15.04 7.69
N VAL A 118 -13.88 -13.74 7.79
CA VAL A 118 -14.64 -12.64 7.16
C VAL A 118 -13.69 -11.83 6.27
N TYR A 119 -14.01 -11.73 4.98
CA TYR A 119 -13.21 -11.05 3.96
C TYR A 119 -13.82 -9.69 3.65
N ILE A 120 -13.06 -8.61 3.76
CA ILE A 120 -13.55 -7.25 3.53
C ILE A 120 -13.59 -6.93 2.03
N ALA A 121 -14.75 -6.48 1.56
CA ALA A 121 -14.90 -5.91 0.22
C ALA A 121 -14.52 -4.42 0.25
N TYR A 122 -13.59 -4.02 -0.61
CA TYR A 122 -13.20 -2.62 -0.80
C TYR A 122 -12.72 -2.41 -2.25
N PRO A 123 -12.41 -1.17 -2.68
CA PRO A 123 -12.10 -0.92 -4.09
C PRO A 123 -10.88 -1.68 -4.65
N ALA A 124 -9.89 -2.04 -3.82
CA ALA A 124 -8.76 -2.92 -4.16
C ALA A 124 -8.06 -2.58 -5.50
N ASN A 125 -7.72 -1.31 -5.71
CA ASN A 125 -7.27 -0.79 -7.00
C ASN A 125 -6.39 0.47 -6.89
N MET A 126 -5.67 0.76 -7.97
CA MET A 126 -4.72 1.87 -8.05
C MET A 126 -5.29 3.08 -8.82
N ALA A 127 -6.60 3.14 -9.06
CA ALA A 127 -7.26 4.28 -9.72
C ALA A 127 -7.39 5.49 -8.78
N SER A 128 -7.42 5.25 -7.46
CA SER A 128 -7.08 6.22 -6.41
C SER A 128 -6.69 5.44 -5.15
N TYR A 129 -5.39 5.34 -4.88
CA TYR A 129 -4.86 4.45 -3.83
C TYR A 129 -5.38 4.84 -2.43
N GLU A 130 -5.33 6.13 -2.10
CA GLU A 130 -5.79 6.59 -0.78
C GLU A 130 -7.31 6.45 -0.60
N ASP A 131 -8.11 6.67 -1.66
CA ASP A 131 -9.56 6.42 -1.58
C ASP A 131 -9.86 4.93 -1.41
N ALA A 132 -9.10 4.05 -2.08
CA ALA A 132 -9.22 2.61 -1.93
C ALA A 132 -8.87 2.16 -0.50
N VAL A 133 -7.69 2.55 0.01
CA VAL A 133 -7.24 2.21 1.36
C VAL A 133 -8.16 2.80 2.43
N ALA A 134 -8.60 4.06 2.29
CA ALA A 134 -9.54 4.69 3.24
C ALA A 134 -10.92 4.01 3.23
N ALA A 135 -11.43 3.64 2.05
CA ALA A 135 -12.66 2.85 1.96
C ALA A 135 -12.49 1.45 2.57
N GLY A 136 -11.33 0.81 2.37
CA GLY A 136 -10.97 -0.45 3.02
C GLY A 136 -10.97 -0.34 4.54
N ALA A 137 -10.34 0.70 5.09
CA ALA A 137 -10.28 0.93 6.53
C ALA A 137 -11.67 1.18 7.13
N ALA A 138 -12.47 2.06 6.50
CA ALA A 138 -13.84 2.35 6.91
C ALA A 138 -14.76 1.11 6.83
N ASN A 139 -14.63 0.30 5.77
CA ASN A 139 -15.39 -0.94 5.62
C ASN A 139 -14.99 -1.98 6.68
N THR A 140 -13.69 -2.14 6.94
CA THR A 140 -13.15 -3.02 7.99
C THR A 140 -13.68 -2.62 9.36
N GLN A 141 -13.57 -1.34 9.74
CA GLN A 141 -14.08 -0.81 11.00
C GLN A 141 -15.61 -1.00 11.12
N SER A 142 -16.36 -0.68 10.06
CA SER A 142 -17.82 -0.84 10.02
C SER A 142 -18.26 -2.29 10.25
N VAL A 143 -17.61 -3.26 9.57
CA VAL A 143 -17.89 -4.69 9.71
C VAL A 143 -17.54 -5.19 11.11
N MET A 144 -16.35 -4.87 11.63
CA MET A 144 -15.95 -5.27 12.98
C MET A 144 -16.86 -4.66 14.06
N SER A 145 -17.24 -3.39 13.90
CA SER A 145 -18.15 -2.68 14.81
C SER A 145 -19.56 -3.29 14.80
N ALA A 146 -20.06 -3.70 13.63
CA ALA A 146 -21.33 -4.42 13.51
C ALA A 146 -21.30 -5.79 14.23
N ILE A 147 -20.21 -6.56 14.06
CA ILE A 147 -20.02 -7.84 14.75
C ILE A 147 -19.88 -7.63 16.26
N ALA A 148 -19.02 -6.71 16.71
CA ALA A 148 -18.78 -6.44 18.13
C ALA A 148 -20.04 -5.95 18.88
N LYS A 149 -20.92 -5.21 18.18
CA LYS A 149 -22.19 -4.70 18.71
C LYS A 149 -23.21 -5.80 18.98
N GLU A 150 -23.38 -6.76 18.07
CA GLU A 150 -24.33 -7.86 18.25
C GLU A 150 -23.73 -9.03 19.07
N CYS A 151 -22.40 -9.19 19.01
CA CYS A 151 -21.64 -10.25 19.67
C CYS A 151 -20.51 -9.70 20.57
N PRO A 152 -20.78 -9.01 21.71
CA PRO A 152 -19.77 -8.31 22.52
C PRO A 152 -18.67 -9.16 23.20
N LYS A 153 -18.72 -10.49 22.99
CA LYS A 153 -17.70 -11.44 23.45
C LYS A 153 -16.70 -11.84 22.37
N THR A 154 -17.03 -11.63 21.09
CA THR A 154 -16.19 -12.02 19.96
C THR A 154 -14.85 -11.30 20.06
N GLN A 155 -13.76 -12.07 19.92
CA GLN A 155 -12.42 -11.54 19.74
C GLN A 155 -12.06 -11.50 18.25
N PHE A 156 -11.14 -10.64 17.87
CA PHE A 156 -10.77 -10.42 16.49
C PHE A 156 -9.28 -10.66 16.27
N SER A 157 -8.93 -11.31 15.16
CA SER A 157 -7.65 -11.04 14.50
C SER A 157 -7.89 -10.31 13.19
N ILE A 158 -6.90 -9.52 12.77
CA ILE A 158 -6.96 -8.76 11.52
C ILE A 158 -5.73 -9.12 10.69
N VAL A 159 -5.92 -9.50 9.43
CA VAL A 159 -4.86 -9.96 8.53
C VAL A 159 -4.90 -9.13 7.25
N GLY A 160 -3.82 -8.39 7.02
CA GLY A 160 -3.63 -7.56 5.84
C GLY A 160 -2.51 -8.09 4.94
N TYR A 161 -2.70 -8.07 3.62
CA TYR A 161 -1.66 -8.36 2.65
C TYR A 161 -1.58 -7.28 1.57
N SER A 162 -0.38 -6.81 1.23
CA SER A 162 -0.14 -5.82 0.17
C SER A 162 -0.87 -4.49 0.46
N GLU A 163 -1.67 -3.97 -0.46
CA GLU A 163 -2.59 -2.83 -0.23
C GLU A 163 -3.50 -3.05 1.00
N GLY A 164 -3.98 -4.29 1.22
CA GLY A 164 -4.72 -4.67 2.42
C GLY A 164 -3.89 -4.65 3.71
N ALA A 165 -2.56 -4.67 3.63
CA ALA A 165 -1.69 -4.45 4.79
C ALA A 165 -1.69 -2.98 5.22
N ASP A 166 -1.75 -2.01 4.31
CA ASP A 166 -1.93 -0.59 4.68
C ASP A 166 -3.33 -0.35 5.28
N VAL A 167 -4.37 -0.96 4.70
CA VAL A 167 -5.73 -0.96 5.29
C VAL A 167 -5.70 -1.46 6.74
N VAL A 168 -5.16 -2.65 6.98
CA VAL A 168 -5.13 -3.25 8.32
C VAL A 168 -4.17 -2.50 9.26
N ARG A 169 -3.08 -1.92 8.73
CA ARG A 169 -2.18 -1.05 9.48
C ARG A 169 -2.93 0.16 10.04
N ARG A 170 -3.64 0.91 9.19
CA ARG A 170 -4.42 2.09 9.60
C ARG A 170 -5.52 1.71 10.61
N VAL A 171 -6.27 0.64 10.34
CA VAL A 171 -7.30 0.11 11.26
C VAL A 171 -6.72 -0.30 12.63
N ALA A 172 -5.55 -0.94 12.66
CA ALA A 172 -4.90 -1.35 13.90
C ALA A 172 -4.31 -0.16 14.69
N MET A 173 -3.81 0.88 14.01
CA MET A 173 -3.39 2.12 14.67
C MET A 173 -4.59 2.86 15.25
N ASP A 174 -5.70 2.95 14.52
CA ASP A 174 -6.96 3.55 14.98
C ASP A 174 -7.50 2.84 16.23
N ILE A 175 -7.74 1.52 16.14
CA ILE A 175 -8.23 0.71 17.27
C ILE A 175 -7.23 0.70 18.44
N GLY A 176 -5.92 0.77 18.16
CA GLY A 176 -4.87 0.78 19.16
C GLY A 176 -4.73 2.07 19.94
N ASN A 177 -4.92 3.23 19.30
CA ASN A 177 -4.71 4.55 19.92
C ASN A 177 -5.99 5.23 20.41
N GLN A 178 -7.19 4.82 19.97
CA GLN A 178 -8.47 5.39 20.40
C GLN A 178 -8.60 5.56 21.92
N GLU A 179 -9.24 6.63 22.37
CA GLU A 179 -9.48 6.88 23.79
C GLU A 179 -10.83 6.30 24.26
N ASN A 180 -11.90 6.49 23.49
CA ASN A 180 -13.29 6.36 23.96
C ASN A 180 -14.11 5.29 23.21
N ASN A 181 -13.46 4.25 22.68
CA ASN A 181 -14.07 3.22 21.83
C ASN A 181 -14.75 3.81 20.56
N GLU A 182 -14.08 4.76 19.92
CA GLU A 182 -14.61 5.56 18.80
C GLU A 182 -14.95 4.70 17.56
N PHE A 183 -14.27 3.57 17.37
CA PHE A 183 -14.52 2.64 16.28
C PHE A 183 -15.51 1.51 16.65
N GLY A 184 -15.99 1.49 17.90
CA GLY A 184 -16.93 0.49 18.42
C GLY A 184 -16.33 -0.90 18.69
N VAL A 185 -15.01 -1.06 18.56
CA VAL A 185 -14.27 -2.28 18.89
C VAL A 185 -13.21 -1.95 19.93
N GLU A 186 -13.34 -2.50 21.14
CA GLU A 186 -12.37 -2.28 22.22
C GLU A 186 -11.02 -2.96 21.89
N ALA A 187 -9.89 -2.30 22.21
CA ALA A 187 -8.57 -2.78 21.80
C ALA A 187 -8.16 -4.14 22.40
N ASP A 188 -8.76 -4.57 23.52
CA ASP A 188 -8.56 -5.90 24.11
C ASP A 188 -9.27 -7.02 23.33
N LYS A 189 -10.25 -6.68 22.48
CA LYS A 189 -10.90 -7.63 21.56
C LYS A 189 -9.96 -8.03 20.43
N VAL A 190 -9.07 -7.13 19.98
CA VAL A 190 -8.08 -7.46 18.96
C VAL A 190 -6.93 -8.25 19.59
N VAL A 191 -6.89 -9.55 19.31
CA VAL A 191 -5.98 -10.50 19.94
C VAL A 191 -4.65 -10.66 19.19
N GLY A 192 -4.66 -10.49 17.87
CA GLY A 192 -3.47 -10.47 17.01
C GLY A 192 -3.73 -9.76 15.68
N VAL A 193 -2.72 -9.06 15.17
CA VAL A 193 -2.71 -8.39 13.87
C VAL A 193 -1.55 -8.93 13.05
N VAL A 194 -1.81 -9.31 11.80
CA VAL A 194 -0.80 -9.77 10.84
C VAL A 194 -0.79 -8.83 9.65
N LEU A 195 0.39 -8.34 9.29
CA LEU A 195 0.65 -7.54 8.09
C LEU A 195 1.68 -8.30 7.24
N LEU A 196 1.32 -8.65 6.01
CA LEU A 196 2.22 -9.22 5.01
C LEU A 196 2.52 -8.14 3.96
N ALA A 197 3.79 -7.86 3.70
CA ALA A 197 4.23 -6.73 2.85
C ALA A 197 3.79 -5.34 3.37
N ASP A 198 3.98 -5.10 4.67
CA ASP A 198 3.68 -3.82 5.35
C ASP A 198 4.47 -2.64 4.73
N ALA A 199 3.79 -1.84 3.92
CA ALA A 199 4.36 -0.69 3.25
C ALA A 199 4.67 0.50 4.18
N GLY A 200 4.19 0.48 5.43
CA GLY A 200 4.41 1.51 6.44
C GLY A 200 5.43 1.15 7.53
N ARG A 201 6.04 -0.05 7.48
CA ARG A 201 7.09 -0.46 8.43
C ARG A 201 8.37 0.36 8.25
N LEU A 202 8.98 0.82 9.34
CA LEU A 202 10.17 1.65 9.34
C LEU A 202 11.49 0.85 9.27
N ALA A 203 12.58 1.55 8.95
CA ALA A 203 13.92 0.98 8.89
C ALA A 203 14.39 0.51 10.27
N GLY A 204 14.67 -0.79 10.41
CA GLY A 204 15.13 -1.39 11.67
C GLY A 204 14.02 -1.89 12.60
N ASP A 205 12.75 -1.76 12.21
CA ASP A 205 11.64 -2.40 12.93
C ASP A 205 11.82 -3.93 12.96
N GLY A 206 11.57 -4.52 14.12
CA GLY A 206 11.44 -5.96 14.24
C GLY A 206 10.06 -6.43 13.76
N THR A 207 9.98 -7.68 13.29
CA THR A 207 8.75 -8.33 12.82
C THR A 207 7.58 -8.18 13.80
N PHE A 208 7.83 -8.17 15.12
CA PHE A 208 6.80 -8.11 16.15
C PHE A 208 6.78 -6.74 16.82
N ILE A 209 5.96 -5.83 16.27
CA ILE A 209 6.03 -4.40 16.58
C ILE A 209 5.55 -4.15 18.02
N GLY A 210 6.42 -3.53 18.80
CA GLY A 210 6.21 -3.22 20.22
C GLY A 210 6.25 -4.43 21.17
N ALA A 211 6.58 -5.64 20.69
CA ALA A 211 6.71 -6.83 21.53
C ALA A 211 8.00 -6.80 22.38
N ALA A 212 8.03 -7.57 23.46
CA ALA A 212 9.23 -7.75 24.28
C ALA A 212 10.37 -8.50 23.55
N ASN A 213 10.05 -9.25 22.49
CA ASN A 213 11.00 -10.01 21.68
C ASN A 213 10.85 -9.67 20.17
N PRO A 214 11.07 -8.40 19.77
CA PRO A 214 10.55 -7.84 18.52
C PRO A 214 11.06 -8.52 17.24
N PHE A 215 12.15 -9.28 17.30
CA PHE A 215 12.68 -10.02 16.14
C PHE A 215 12.26 -11.50 16.10
N THR A 216 11.80 -12.09 17.22
CA THR A 216 11.63 -13.56 17.31
C THR A 216 10.22 -14.04 17.52
N ASN A 217 9.36 -13.30 18.24
CA ASN A 217 7.96 -13.70 18.47
C ASN A 217 7.11 -12.54 19.04
N PRO A 218 5.77 -12.56 18.86
CA PRO A 218 4.88 -11.63 19.54
C PRO A 218 4.73 -12.01 21.02
N ASP A 219 4.15 -11.10 21.80
CA ASP A 219 3.99 -11.32 23.23
C ASP A 219 2.98 -12.43 23.50
N ASN A 220 3.32 -13.32 24.44
CA ASN A 220 2.52 -14.48 24.87
C ASN A 220 2.38 -15.60 23.81
N PHE A 221 3.29 -15.62 22.82
CA PHE A 221 3.47 -16.73 21.90
C PHE A 221 4.96 -17.11 21.85
N ASP A 222 5.45 -17.86 22.83
CA ASP A 222 6.88 -18.22 22.99
C ASP A 222 7.49 -19.00 21.79
N THR A 223 6.68 -19.45 20.82
CA THR A 223 7.15 -20.04 19.57
C THR A 223 7.97 -19.04 18.77
N LYS A 224 9.23 -19.34 18.49
CA LYS A 224 10.08 -18.45 17.68
C LYS A 224 9.80 -18.59 16.18
N TYR A 225 9.51 -17.46 15.54
CA TYR A 225 9.50 -17.28 14.08
C TYR A 225 10.90 -17.48 13.50
N GLN A 226 11.92 -16.89 14.14
CA GLN A 226 13.32 -17.04 13.77
C GLN A 226 14.24 -17.02 15.00
N THR A 227 15.46 -17.53 14.84
CA THR A 227 16.54 -17.35 15.83
C THR A 227 17.35 -16.06 15.64
N GLY A 228 17.18 -15.37 14.52
CA GLY A 228 17.84 -14.10 14.23
C GLY A 228 17.35 -12.94 15.09
N THR A 229 18.20 -11.91 15.24
CA THR A 229 17.88 -10.66 15.96
C THR A 229 18.18 -9.42 15.10
N LEU A 230 17.98 -9.55 13.79
CA LEU A 230 18.12 -8.49 12.81
C LEU A 230 16.75 -8.21 12.18
N ALA A 231 16.49 -6.95 11.82
CA ALA A 231 15.36 -6.58 10.98
C ALA A 231 15.55 -7.08 9.54
N THR A 232 14.46 -7.31 8.81
CA THR A 232 14.51 -7.33 7.34
C THR A 232 15.08 -5.98 6.86
N PRO A 233 16.05 -5.96 5.92
CA PRO A 233 16.65 -4.72 5.41
C PRO A 233 15.64 -3.69 4.87
N GLY A 234 16.14 -2.47 4.65
CA GLY A 234 15.33 -1.41 4.07
C GLY A 234 14.19 -0.92 4.97
N GLN A 235 13.15 -0.40 4.34
CA GLN A 235 11.92 0.14 4.94
C GLN A 235 10.77 0.01 3.94
N GLY A 236 9.53 0.24 4.40
CA GLY A 236 8.39 0.36 3.49
C GLY A 236 8.47 1.59 2.58
N VAL A 237 7.76 1.50 1.44
CA VAL A 237 7.67 2.59 0.45
C VAL A 237 6.76 3.74 0.87
N LEU A 238 5.88 3.52 1.87
CA LEU A 238 4.95 4.52 2.43
C LEU A 238 5.29 4.84 3.89
N PRO A 239 6.52 5.31 4.22
CA PRO A 239 6.96 5.51 5.61
C PRO A 239 6.19 6.63 6.34
N ASP A 240 5.38 7.41 5.63
CA ASP A 240 4.40 8.35 6.17
C ASP A 240 3.21 7.67 6.87
N THR A 241 2.81 6.45 6.45
CA THR A 241 1.77 5.67 7.15
C THR A 241 2.31 4.98 8.42
N ALA A 242 3.56 5.23 8.79
CA ALA A 242 4.17 4.72 10.01
C ALA A 242 3.55 5.32 11.28
N GLY A 243 3.55 4.54 12.37
CA GLY A 243 2.96 4.98 13.63
C GLY A 243 2.99 3.91 14.72
N SER A 244 2.60 4.31 15.92
CA SER A 244 2.43 3.40 17.06
C SER A 244 1.12 2.64 16.94
N PHE A 245 1.10 1.35 17.27
CA PHE A 245 -0.14 0.58 17.39
C PHE A 245 -0.78 0.69 18.79
N GLY A 246 -0.35 1.65 19.61
CA GLY A 246 -0.95 1.98 20.91
C GLY A 246 -1.09 0.75 21.83
N LYS A 247 -2.34 0.41 22.16
CA LYS A 247 -2.74 -0.74 22.99
C LYS A 247 -2.55 -2.10 22.31
N LEU A 248 -2.30 -2.14 20.98
CA LEU A 248 -2.02 -3.35 20.21
C LEU A 248 -0.52 -3.64 20.04
N ASN A 249 0.38 -2.76 20.51
CA ASN A 249 1.81 -3.07 20.58
C ASN A 249 2.04 -4.41 21.31
N GLY A 250 2.91 -5.27 20.77
CA GLY A 250 3.11 -6.65 21.23
C GLY A 250 2.17 -7.69 20.61
N LYS A 251 1.06 -7.23 19.99
CA LYS A 251 0.06 -8.04 19.27
C LYS A 251 0.10 -7.83 17.74
N VAL A 252 1.12 -7.17 17.21
CA VAL A 252 1.25 -6.90 15.76
C VAL A 252 2.47 -7.64 15.20
N ALA A 253 2.27 -8.37 14.11
CA ALA A 253 3.31 -9.04 13.34
C ALA A 253 3.37 -8.48 11.90
N SER A 254 4.36 -7.64 11.63
CA SER A 254 4.71 -7.10 10.31
C SER A 254 5.78 -7.99 9.67
N PHE A 255 5.34 -8.95 8.86
CA PHE A 255 6.25 -9.77 8.06
C PHE A 255 6.66 -9.03 6.79
N CYS A 256 7.96 -9.07 6.49
CA CYS A 256 8.55 -8.51 5.30
C CYS A 256 9.60 -9.48 4.76
N SER A 257 9.43 -9.94 3.53
CA SER A 257 10.44 -10.71 2.78
C SER A 257 11.59 -9.80 2.40
N ASP A 258 12.83 -10.27 2.54
CA ASP A 258 13.98 -9.53 2.01
C ASP A 258 13.86 -9.43 0.48
N GLY A 259 14.04 -8.23 -0.07
CA GLY A 259 13.87 -7.95 -1.50
C GLY A 259 12.46 -7.58 -1.97
N ASP A 260 11.38 -7.79 -1.18
CA ASP A 260 10.04 -7.27 -1.53
C ASP A 260 10.06 -5.74 -1.43
N PHE A 261 10.16 -5.04 -2.56
CA PHE A 261 10.34 -3.58 -2.54
C PHE A 261 9.25 -2.84 -1.76
N THR A 262 8.03 -3.39 -1.69
CA THR A 262 6.90 -2.82 -0.94
C THR A 262 7.26 -2.52 0.53
N CYS A 263 7.96 -3.45 1.18
CA CYS A 263 8.34 -3.36 2.59
C CYS A 263 9.86 -3.34 2.82
N SER A 264 10.67 -3.78 1.85
CA SER A 264 12.13 -3.95 1.93
C SER A 264 12.87 -2.95 1.02
N ALA A 265 12.26 -1.79 0.75
CA ALA A 265 12.84 -0.74 -0.07
C ALA A 265 14.20 -0.27 0.51
N PRO A 266 15.30 -0.31 -0.27
CA PRO A 266 16.62 0.11 0.23
C PRO A 266 16.61 1.56 0.74
N SER A 267 17.47 1.89 1.69
CA SER A 267 17.70 3.28 2.08
C SER A 267 18.27 4.11 0.92
N ASN A 268 18.25 5.44 1.03
CA ASN A 268 18.83 6.35 0.03
C ASN A 268 18.21 6.18 -1.38
N ILE A 269 16.87 6.22 -1.43
CA ILE A 269 16.04 6.15 -2.64
C ILE A 269 15.03 7.31 -2.78
N SER A 270 15.31 8.49 -2.23
CA SER A 270 14.32 9.57 -2.03
C SER A 270 13.53 10.01 -3.28
N LEU A 271 14.09 9.92 -4.49
CA LEU A 271 13.35 10.19 -5.72
C LEU A 271 12.32 9.11 -6.07
N LEU A 272 12.51 7.86 -5.63
CA LEU A 272 11.52 6.78 -5.77
C LEU A 272 10.40 6.89 -4.73
N LEU A 273 10.70 7.32 -3.49
CA LEU A 273 9.66 7.64 -2.50
C LEU A 273 8.80 8.83 -2.96
N LEU A 274 9.42 9.87 -3.55
CA LEU A 274 8.71 10.97 -4.18
C LEU A 274 7.84 10.48 -5.36
N ALA A 275 8.31 9.53 -6.15
CA ALA A 275 7.53 8.93 -7.24
C ALA A 275 6.36 8.06 -6.72
N ALA A 276 6.52 7.35 -5.60
CA ALA A 276 5.44 6.61 -4.94
C ALA A 276 4.37 7.56 -4.39
N ASN A 277 4.78 8.64 -3.74
CA ASN A 277 3.88 9.68 -3.23
C ASN A 277 3.09 10.40 -4.33
N VAL A 278 3.76 10.75 -5.44
CA VAL A 278 3.07 11.22 -6.66
C VAL A 278 2.13 10.14 -7.21
N GLY A 279 2.55 8.88 -7.20
CA GLY A 279 1.78 7.74 -7.72
C GLY A 279 0.46 7.50 -6.99
N ARG A 280 0.43 7.64 -5.66
CA ARG A 280 -0.78 7.48 -4.82
C ARG A 280 -1.86 8.52 -5.15
N GLN A 281 -1.46 9.69 -5.64
CA GLN A 281 -2.34 10.78 -6.05
C GLN A 281 -2.78 10.69 -7.53
N LEU A 282 -2.42 9.61 -8.24
CA LEU A 282 -2.73 9.39 -9.65
C LEU A 282 -3.63 8.18 -9.85
N ASN A 283 -4.44 8.22 -10.90
CA ASN A 283 -5.07 7.01 -11.43
C ASN A 283 -4.01 6.21 -12.21
N ILE A 284 -3.39 5.25 -11.51
CA ILE A 284 -2.37 4.36 -12.07
C ILE A 284 -3.01 3.28 -12.94
N ASP A 285 -4.24 2.85 -12.69
CA ASP A 285 -4.94 1.88 -13.54
C ASP A 285 -5.17 2.43 -14.98
N ASP A 286 -5.55 3.72 -15.10
CA ASP A 286 -5.60 4.43 -16.40
C ASP A 286 -4.21 4.63 -17.00
N LEU A 287 -3.18 4.85 -16.18
CA LEU A 287 -1.81 5.06 -16.66
C LEU A 287 -1.16 3.74 -17.16
N GLU A 288 -1.46 2.62 -16.50
CA GLU A 288 -1.07 1.25 -16.87
C GLU A 288 -1.78 0.82 -18.16
N SER A 289 -3.10 1.04 -18.24
CA SER A 289 -3.93 0.58 -19.37
C SER A 289 -3.93 1.49 -20.60
N GLN A 290 -3.77 2.82 -20.44
CA GLN A 290 -3.84 3.80 -21.53
C GLN A 290 -2.51 4.53 -21.79
N GLY A 291 -1.55 4.49 -20.87
CA GLY A 291 -0.29 5.23 -20.95
C GLY A 291 -0.45 6.74 -20.78
N LEU A 292 0.59 7.50 -21.17
CA LEU A 292 0.58 8.98 -21.15
C LEU A 292 -0.22 9.54 -22.34
N THR A 293 -1.53 9.55 -22.19
CA THR A 293 -2.49 10.24 -23.05
C THR A 293 -2.54 11.75 -22.71
N PRO A 294 -3.22 12.59 -23.51
CA PRO A 294 -3.50 13.97 -23.11
C PRO A 294 -4.30 14.08 -21.80
N THR A 295 -5.14 13.10 -21.47
CA THR A 295 -5.96 13.11 -20.24
C THR A 295 -5.12 12.74 -19.02
N THR A 296 -4.46 11.58 -19.05
CA THR A 296 -3.58 11.13 -17.96
C THR A 296 -2.39 12.07 -17.78
N GLY A 297 -1.84 12.63 -18.87
CA GLY A 297 -0.81 13.67 -18.82
C GLY A 297 -1.26 14.99 -18.20
N ILE A 298 -2.54 15.38 -18.32
CA ILE A 298 -3.11 16.52 -17.58
C ILE A 298 -3.20 16.20 -16.09
N ASN A 299 -3.66 15.00 -15.72
CA ASN A 299 -3.74 14.58 -14.31
C ASN A 299 -2.34 14.62 -13.64
N VAL A 300 -1.33 14.05 -14.30
CA VAL A 300 0.09 14.12 -13.87
C VAL A 300 0.56 15.57 -13.73
N ALA A 301 0.24 16.45 -14.68
CA ALA A 301 0.61 17.86 -14.61
C ALA A 301 -0.10 18.64 -13.50
N VAL A 302 -1.32 18.26 -13.13
CA VAL A 302 -2.07 18.86 -12.01
C VAL A 302 -1.45 18.44 -10.67
N VAL A 303 -1.22 17.15 -10.44
CA VAL A 303 -0.61 16.62 -9.21
C VAL A 303 0.79 17.22 -9.00
N LEU A 304 1.67 17.14 -10.01
CA LEU A 304 3.00 17.75 -9.92
C LEU A 304 2.95 19.27 -9.75
N GLY A 305 1.97 19.95 -10.35
CA GLY A 305 1.75 21.38 -10.18
C GLY A 305 1.33 21.77 -8.77
N GLN A 306 0.48 20.96 -8.12
CA GLN A 306 0.04 21.15 -6.74
C GLN A 306 1.20 20.92 -5.76
N ILE A 307 1.93 19.80 -5.88
CA ILE A 307 3.07 19.49 -5.00
C ILE A 307 4.16 20.59 -5.11
N VAL A 308 4.45 21.09 -6.31
CA VAL A 308 5.40 22.20 -6.48
C VAL A 308 4.88 23.51 -5.87
N PHE A 309 3.57 23.80 -5.98
CA PHE A 309 2.95 24.97 -5.33
C PHE A 309 3.02 24.86 -3.80
N GLU A 310 2.74 23.69 -3.24
CA GLU A 310 2.77 23.42 -1.81
C GLU A 310 4.19 23.47 -1.25
N ALA A 311 5.20 23.00 -1.99
CA ALA A 311 6.61 23.15 -1.63
C ALA A 311 7.04 24.62 -1.55
N PHE A 312 6.62 25.46 -2.50
CA PHE A 312 6.87 26.90 -2.43
C PHE A 312 6.10 27.57 -1.29
N ASN A 313 4.87 27.14 -1.02
CA ASN A 313 4.06 27.65 0.09
C ASN A 313 4.71 27.31 1.45
N ASP A 314 5.11 26.06 1.66
CA ASP A 314 5.83 25.59 2.85
C ASP A 314 7.12 26.40 3.10
N ILE A 315 8.00 26.49 2.09
CA ILE A 315 9.25 27.27 2.16
C ILE A 315 8.96 28.75 2.42
N SER A 316 7.89 29.33 1.86
CA SER A 316 7.52 30.72 2.13
C SER A 316 6.95 30.95 3.54
N SER A 317 6.38 29.91 4.15
CA SER A 317 5.85 29.93 5.52
C SER A 317 6.94 29.71 6.58
N ASN A 318 8.05 29.08 6.21
CA ASN A 318 9.22 28.84 7.07
C ASN A 318 10.33 29.87 6.79
N PRO A 319 10.36 31.03 7.49
CA PRO A 319 11.31 32.10 7.20
C PRO A 319 12.78 31.70 7.41
N ASP A 320 13.02 30.67 8.21
CA ASP A 320 14.35 30.17 8.55
C ASP A 320 14.76 28.93 7.72
N TRP A 321 13.96 28.52 6.73
CA TRP A 321 14.28 27.42 5.81
C TRP A 321 15.62 27.62 5.10
N MET A 322 16.00 28.86 4.75
CA MET A 322 17.31 29.13 4.16
C MET A 322 18.49 28.88 5.11
N GLN A 323 18.24 28.88 6.44
CA GLN A 323 19.24 28.55 7.47
C GLN A 323 19.26 27.03 7.76
N SER A 324 18.10 26.37 7.70
CA SER A 324 17.90 24.96 8.07
C SER A 324 18.65 23.95 7.19
N ASP A 325 18.74 22.71 7.66
CA ASP A 325 19.30 21.57 6.92
C ASP A 325 18.32 20.91 5.94
N GLU A 326 17.03 21.25 6.00
CA GLU A 326 15.97 20.67 5.17
C GLU A 326 16.15 21.05 3.69
N THR A 327 16.57 20.11 2.85
CA THR A 327 16.75 20.32 1.40
C THR A 327 15.43 20.48 0.66
N PHE A 328 15.46 21.05 -0.55
CA PHE A 328 14.28 21.15 -1.42
C PHE A 328 13.70 19.77 -1.76
N LEU A 329 14.52 18.72 -1.88
CA LEU A 329 14.02 17.35 -2.06
C LEU A 329 13.28 16.83 -0.81
N GLN A 330 13.73 17.20 0.39
CA GLN A 330 13.02 16.86 1.64
C GLN A 330 11.70 17.63 1.77
N VAL A 331 11.65 18.90 1.36
CA VAL A 331 10.38 19.64 1.24
C VAL A 331 9.45 18.94 0.24
N MET A 332 9.93 18.67 -0.98
CA MET A 332 9.13 17.98 -2.02
C MET A 332 8.58 16.63 -1.54
N LEU A 333 9.37 15.85 -0.79
CA LEU A 333 8.89 14.63 -0.12
C LEU A 333 7.77 14.94 0.87
N LYS A 334 8.03 15.84 1.84
CA LYS A 334 7.09 16.25 2.90
C LYS A 334 5.75 16.77 2.36
N VAL A 335 5.74 17.48 1.23
CA VAL A 335 4.52 18.02 0.61
C VAL A 335 3.92 17.11 -0.48
N SER A 336 4.58 15.99 -0.82
CA SER A 336 4.02 14.97 -1.72
C SER A 336 3.22 13.90 -0.98
N ASP A 337 3.40 13.82 0.34
CA ASP A 337 2.55 13.03 1.25
C ASP A 337 1.06 13.39 1.02
N PRO A 338 0.19 12.44 0.63
CA PRO A 338 -1.23 12.71 0.37
C PRO A 338 -1.99 13.28 1.57
N ASP A 339 -1.50 13.04 2.79
CA ASP A 339 -2.10 13.54 4.04
C ASP A 339 -1.47 14.88 4.49
N TYR A 340 -0.58 15.49 3.69
CA TYR A 340 0.08 16.76 4.00
C TYR A 340 -0.93 17.91 4.25
N LYS A 341 -0.72 18.64 5.35
CA LYS A 341 -1.58 19.76 5.77
C LYS A 341 -0.70 21.02 5.95
N PRO A 342 -0.91 22.09 5.16
CA PRO A 342 -0.10 23.30 5.25
C PRO A 342 -0.08 23.89 6.67
N GLY A 343 1.12 24.02 7.23
CA GLY A 343 1.35 24.60 8.56
C GLY A 343 1.39 23.63 9.74
N THR A 344 1.19 22.31 9.54
CA THR A 344 1.59 21.32 10.54
C THR A 344 3.08 20.99 10.41
N THR A 345 3.88 21.39 11.39
CA THR A 345 5.32 21.11 11.41
C THR A 345 5.59 19.65 11.78
N THR A 346 5.62 18.76 10.79
CA THR A 346 6.03 17.35 10.99
C THR A 346 7.49 17.31 11.45
N THR A 347 7.73 16.83 12.67
CA THR A 347 9.03 16.93 13.35
C THR A 347 10.06 15.94 12.79
N VAL A 348 10.74 16.32 11.71
CA VAL A 348 11.96 15.63 11.27
C VAL A 348 12.99 15.69 12.40
N THR A 349 13.27 14.54 13.02
CA THR A 349 14.13 14.47 14.20
C THR A 349 15.60 14.52 13.80
N THR A 350 16.16 15.73 13.78
CA THR A 350 17.61 15.96 13.68
C THR A 350 18.22 16.17 15.06
N VAL A 351 19.48 15.74 15.23
CA VAL A 351 20.20 15.80 16.52
C VAL A 351 20.37 17.26 16.97
N ALA A 352 20.14 17.52 18.26
CA ALA A 352 20.31 18.84 18.85
C ALA A 352 21.79 19.14 19.16
N ASP A 353 22.23 20.33 18.76
CA ASP A 353 23.30 21.10 19.41
C ASP A 353 22.81 22.55 19.51
N GLU A 354 22.75 23.11 20.72
CA GLU A 354 22.49 24.54 20.92
C GLU A 354 23.81 25.32 20.90
N ASP A 355 23.87 26.43 20.17
CA ASP A 355 24.45 27.65 20.73
C ASP A 355 23.84 28.91 20.08
N THR A 356 23.82 30.02 20.81
CA THR A 356 22.98 31.19 20.46
C THR A 356 23.75 32.39 19.93
N ILE A 357 23.35 32.90 18.75
CA ILE A 357 23.71 34.25 18.27
C ILE A 357 22.45 34.94 17.70
N THR A 358 22.20 36.17 18.15
CA THR A 358 21.09 37.02 17.67
C THR A 358 21.35 37.54 16.25
N ALA A 359 20.56 37.10 15.27
CA ALA A 359 20.72 37.49 13.87
C ALA A 359 19.85 38.71 13.48
N GLU A 360 20.46 39.90 13.39
CA GLU A 360 19.80 41.09 12.84
C GLU A 360 19.68 41.02 11.32
N LYS A 361 18.59 40.40 10.82
CA LYS A 361 18.16 40.41 9.40
C LYS A 361 19.28 40.23 8.37
N VAL A 362 20.08 39.18 8.55
CA VAL A 362 20.98 38.69 7.50
C VAL A 362 20.14 38.35 6.26
N SER A 363 20.54 38.81 5.07
CA SER A 363 19.81 38.48 3.84
C SER A 363 19.80 36.96 3.62
N PRO A 364 18.67 36.33 3.23
CA PRO A 364 18.63 34.90 2.93
C PRO A 364 19.67 34.46 1.88
N LEU A 365 20.10 35.39 1.01
CA LEU A 365 21.19 35.17 0.03
C LEU A 365 22.55 34.85 0.67
N ALA A 366 22.80 35.21 1.94
CA ALA A 366 24.04 34.88 2.64
C ALA A 366 24.20 33.37 2.88
N TYR A 367 23.08 32.67 3.08
CA TYR A 367 23.04 31.23 3.29
C TYR A 367 23.04 30.44 1.97
N LEU A 368 22.74 31.08 0.84
CA LEU A 368 22.61 30.43 -0.47
C LEU A 368 23.80 29.52 -0.87
N PRO A 369 25.08 29.86 -0.62
CA PRO A 369 26.20 28.96 -0.93
C PRO A 369 26.20 27.71 -0.05
N GLN A 370 25.83 27.84 1.23
CA GLN A 370 25.69 26.70 2.15
C GLN A 370 24.47 25.85 1.77
N LYS A 371 23.32 26.48 1.51
CA LYS A 371 22.09 25.80 1.09
C LYS A 371 22.33 25.00 -0.20
N LEU A 372 22.92 25.59 -1.24
CA LEU A 372 23.26 24.88 -2.48
C LEU A 372 24.21 23.70 -2.27
N PHE A 373 25.15 23.79 -1.31
CA PHE A 373 25.98 22.64 -0.91
C PHE A 373 25.14 21.55 -0.22
N LYS A 374 24.24 21.91 0.71
CA LYS A 374 23.29 20.97 1.33
C LYS A 374 22.37 20.31 0.28
N GLU A 375 21.85 21.05 -0.70
CA GLU A 375 21.04 20.50 -1.80
C GLU A 375 21.82 19.44 -2.60
N ILE A 376 23.05 19.74 -3.04
CA ILE A 376 23.85 18.82 -3.86
C ILE A 376 24.26 17.58 -3.06
N VAL A 377 24.75 17.76 -1.83
CA VAL A 377 25.18 16.64 -0.97
C VAL A 377 23.97 15.81 -0.53
N GLY A 378 22.86 16.45 -0.17
CA GLY A 378 21.61 15.80 0.20
C GLY A 378 21.03 15.00 -0.96
N LEU A 379 20.93 15.57 -2.17
CA LEU A 379 20.47 14.87 -3.37
C LEU A 379 21.30 13.61 -3.64
N ILE A 380 22.64 13.70 -3.58
CA ILE A 380 23.53 12.55 -3.82
C ILE A 380 23.39 11.52 -2.69
N ALA A 381 23.44 11.93 -1.43
CA ALA A 381 23.37 11.04 -0.27
C ALA A 381 22.03 10.30 -0.18
N THR A 382 20.92 10.99 -0.43
CA THR A 382 19.56 10.42 -0.36
C THR A 382 19.13 9.61 -1.59
N ASN A 383 19.98 9.50 -2.63
CA ASN A 383 19.67 8.78 -3.88
C ASN A 383 20.77 7.80 -4.32
N GLN A 384 21.66 7.39 -3.42
CA GLN A 384 22.74 6.44 -3.73
C GLN A 384 22.24 5.12 -4.33
N ASN A 385 21.06 4.66 -3.90
CA ASN A 385 20.47 3.40 -4.36
C ASN A 385 19.38 3.59 -5.43
N THR A 386 18.93 4.82 -5.71
CA THR A 386 17.91 5.13 -6.73
C THR A 386 18.26 4.54 -8.11
N ILE A 387 19.49 4.73 -8.59
CA ILE A 387 19.91 4.21 -9.90
C ILE A 387 20.04 2.67 -9.89
N PRO A 388 20.72 2.03 -8.91
CA PRO A 388 20.68 0.58 -8.75
C PRO A 388 19.27 -0.03 -8.77
N VAL A 389 18.33 0.53 -8.00
CA VAL A 389 16.95 0.02 -7.90
C VAL A 389 16.19 0.15 -9.23
N ILE A 390 16.35 1.26 -9.96
CA ILE A 390 15.76 1.40 -11.31
C ILE A 390 16.39 0.40 -12.29
N MET A 391 17.69 0.14 -12.17
CA MET A 391 18.41 -0.81 -13.04
C MET A 391 18.09 -2.28 -12.76
N SER A 392 17.54 -2.62 -11.59
CA SER A 392 17.13 -4.00 -11.24
C SER A 392 15.71 -4.37 -11.70
N ASP A 393 14.98 -3.48 -12.38
CA ASP A 393 13.54 -3.61 -12.65
C ASP A 393 12.72 -3.85 -11.36
N PRO A 394 12.42 -2.78 -10.60
CA PRO A 394 11.81 -2.93 -9.29
C PRO A 394 10.36 -3.43 -9.38
N TYR A 395 9.70 -3.30 -10.54
CA TYR A 395 8.38 -3.89 -10.75
C TYR A 395 8.50 -5.42 -10.84
N GLN A 396 9.42 -5.94 -11.66
CA GLN A 396 9.61 -7.39 -11.78
C GLN A 396 10.16 -8.01 -10.47
N MET A 397 11.10 -7.36 -9.79
CA MET A 397 11.62 -7.85 -8.50
C MET A 397 10.58 -7.83 -7.36
N THR A 398 9.46 -7.14 -7.54
CA THR A 398 8.34 -7.12 -6.57
C THR A 398 7.22 -8.04 -7.01
N LEU A 399 6.64 -7.80 -8.20
CA LEU A 399 5.39 -8.42 -8.68
C LEU A 399 5.59 -9.37 -9.87
N GLY A 400 6.84 -9.61 -10.30
CA GLY A 400 7.15 -10.51 -11.42
C GLY A 400 6.83 -11.98 -11.07
N PRO A 401 6.24 -12.77 -11.98
CA PRO A 401 6.08 -14.21 -11.77
C PRO A 401 7.41 -14.90 -11.47
N ASP A 402 7.45 -15.70 -10.41
CA ASP A 402 8.59 -16.50 -9.92
C ASP A 402 9.90 -15.74 -9.57
N VAL A 403 9.97 -14.43 -9.80
CA VAL A 403 11.10 -13.54 -9.43
C VAL A 403 10.69 -12.40 -8.48
N GLY A 404 9.39 -12.20 -8.26
CA GLY A 404 8.83 -11.14 -7.43
C GLY A 404 8.72 -11.54 -5.96
N HIS A 405 9.52 -10.90 -5.11
CA HIS A 405 9.62 -11.20 -3.67
C HIS A 405 8.34 -10.93 -2.87
N HIS A 406 7.40 -10.16 -3.43
CA HIS A 406 6.09 -9.89 -2.80
C HIS A 406 5.26 -11.16 -2.58
N PHE A 407 5.59 -12.25 -3.27
CA PHE A 407 4.91 -13.54 -3.16
C PHE A 407 5.66 -14.56 -2.28
N ASP A 408 6.79 -14.18 -1.66
CA ASP A 408 7.64 -15.12 -0.92
C ASP A 408 7.12 -15.48 0.49
N TYR A 409 6.12 -14.78 1.05
CA TYR A 409 5.58 -15.03 2.40
C TYR A 409 5.06 -16.47 2.64
N TRP A 410 4.80 -17.22 1.57
CA TRP A 410 4.36 -18.62 1.57
C TRP A 410 5.49 -19.61 1.23
N ARG A 411 6.74 -19.12 1.06
CA ARG A 411 7.92 -19.87 0.57
C ARG A 411 9.21 -19.55 1.34
N ASP A 412 9.24 -18.44 2.05
CA ASP A 412 10.38 -17.80 2.75
C ASP A 412 10.91 -18.54 4.00
N ALA A 413 10.67 -19.84 4.14
CA ALA A 413 11.21 -20.66 5.22
C ALA A 413 12.71 -20.92 5.01
N ASP A 414 13.52 -20.64 6.04
CA ASP A 414 14.95 -20.93 6.05
C ASP A 414 15.32 -21.64 7.36
N ALA A 415 15.02 -22.94 7.40
CA ALA A 415 15.36 -23.80 8.53
C ALA A 415 16.89 -23.92 8.76
N ALA A 416 17.73 -23.59 7.77
CA ALA A 416 19.18 -23.63 7.90
C ALA A 416 19.72 -22.42 8.67
N ASN A 417 19.15 -21.23 8.45
CA ASN A 417 19.44 -20.01 9.22
C ASN A 417 18.47 -19.80 10.41
N GLY A 418 17.66 -20.81 10.74
CA GLY A 418 16.88 -20.87 11.98
C GLY A 418 15.52 -20.17 11.94
N LYS A 419 14.92 -20.04 10.75
CA LYS A 419 13.53 -19.65 10.48
C LYS A 419 12.76 -20.86 9.93
N PRO A 420 12.24 -21.77 10.78
CA PRO A 420 11.79 -23.10 10.34
C PRO A 420 10.41 -23.13 9.65
N LEU A 421 9.65 -22.04 9.68
CA LEU A 421 8.34 -21.88 9.05
C LEU A 421 8.36 -20.69 8.10
N THR A 422 7.47 -20.67 7.11
CA THR A 422 7.20 -19.48 6.31
C THR A 422 6.50 -18.41 7.14
N SER A 423 6.50 -17.15 6.68
CA SER A 423 5.74 -16.07 7.32
C SER A 423 4.25 -16.41 7.43
N ALA A 424 3.65 -16.95 6.36
CA ALA A 424 2.26 -17.39 6.33
C ALA A 424 1.98 -18.55 7.30
N GLN A 425 2.84 -19.58 7.33
CA GLN A 425 2.68 -20.72 8.24
C GLN A 425 2.80 -20.31 9.71
N TYR A 426 3.75 -19.43 10.04
CA TYR A 426 3.89 -18.92 11.41
C TYR A 426 2.68 -18.06 11.82
N ALA A 427 2.19 -17.20 10.94
CA ALA A 427 0.99 -16.42 11.16
C ALA A 427 -0.25 -17.31 11.37
N ALA A 428 -0.50 -18.28 10.49
CA ALA A 428 -1.58 -19.25 10.63
C ALA A 428 -1.50 -20.04 11.95
N ALA A 429 -0.31 -20.48 12.33
CA ALA A 429 -0.09 -21.19 13.59
C ALA A 429 -0.38 -20.32 14.82
N TRP A 430 0.00 -19.04 14.79
CA TRP A 430 -0.29 -18.07 15.85
C TRP A 430 -1.78 -17.75 15.95
N LEU A 431 -2.46 -17.48 14.82
CA LEU A 431 -3.89 -17.18 14.80
C LEU A 431 -4.75 -18.39 15.25
N THR A 432 -4.36 -19.60 14.86
CA THR A 432 -4.99 -20.85 15.33
C THR A 432 -4.85 -21.01 16.84
N TYR A 433 -3.68 -20.68 17.41
CA TYR A 433 -3.48 -20.68 18.86
C TYR A 433 -4.34 -19.63 19.59
N LEU A 434 -4.49 -18.42 19.01
CA LEU A 434 -5.39 -17.40 19.55
C LEU A 434 -6.87 -17.85 19.51
N ALA A 435 -7.31 -18.47 18.41
CA ALA A 435 -8.67 -19.04 18.29
C ALA A 435 -8.91 -20.15 19.31
N GLN A 436 -7.93 -21.03 19.54
CA GLN A 436 -8.01 -22.10 20.54
C GLN A 436 -8.08 -21.55 21.98
N GLN A 437 -7.55 -20.36 22.24
CA GLN A 437 -7.71 -19.68 23.54
C GLN A 437 -9.04 -18.94 23.69
N ALA A 438 -9.47 -18.20 22.66
CA ALA A 438 -10.76 -17.49 22.64
C ALA A 438 -11.96 -18.44 22.80
N LYS A 439 -11.79 -19.68 22.34
CA LYS A 439 -12.75 -20.78 22.42
C LYS A 439 -13.42 -20.89 23.80
N ASP A 440 -14.74 -21.10 23.76
CA ASP A 440 -15.69 -21.06 24.87
C ASP A 440 -16.05 -19.64 25.35
N GLY A 441 -15.68 -18.60 24.58
CA GLY A 441 -15.99 -17.20 24.88
C GLY A 441 -15.15 -16.68 26.05
N LYS A 442 -13.91 -17.14 26.17
CA LYS A 442 -12.90 -16.68 27.13
C LYS A 442 -12.08 -15.57 26.47
N PRO A 443 -11.62 -14.55 27.22
CA PRO A 443 -10.52 -13.71 26.73
C PRO A 443 -9.25 -14.56 26.57
N VAL A 444 -8.54 -14.39 25.46
CA VAL A 444 -7.15 -14.87 25.27
C VAL A 444 -6.30 -14.56 26.51
N ASP A 445 -5.62 -15.58 27.05
CA ASP A 445 -4.77 -15.47 28.23
C ASP A 445 -3.40 -14.92 27.83
N THR A 446 -3.13 -13.66 28.19
CA THR A 446 -1.83 -12.99 27.97
C THR A 446 -0.74 -13.46 28.93
N THR A 447 -0.80 -14.71 29.39
CA THR A 447 0.26 -15.43 30.12
C THR A 447 0.39 -16.90 29.69
N ALA A 448 -0.54 -17.43 28.90
CA ALA A 448 -0.48 -18.79 28.37
C ALA A 448 0.68 -18.96 27.37
N LYS A 449 1.10 -20.21 27.16
CA LYS A 449 2.18 -20.58 26.23
C LYS A 449 1.74 -21.79 25.40
N PRO A 450 1.98 -21.82 24.07
CA PRO A 450 1.67 -22.98 23.26
C PRO A 450 2.46 -24.21 23.70
N THR A 451 1.79 -25.37 23.76
CA THR A 451 2.50 -26.64 23.73
C THR A 451 2.99 -26.95 22.31
N ALA A 452 4.04 -27.77 22.21
CA ALA A 452 4.52 -28.25 20.91
C ALA A 452 3.46 -29.05 20.13
N VAL A 453 2.42 -29.58 20.80
CA VAL A 453 1.32 -30.31 20.17
C VAL A 453 0.31 -29.35 19.54
N GLU A 454 -0.03 -28.25 20.21
CA GLU A 454 -0.91 -27.21 19.64
C GLU A 454 -0.23 -26.51 18.45
N LEU A 455 1.08 -26.26 18.55
CA LEU A 455 1.86 -25.72 17.44
C LEU A 455 1.91 -26.69 16.24
N ALA A 456 2.20 -27.97 16.48
CA ALA A 456 2.21 -28.98 15.42
C ALA A 456 0.83 -29.10 14.75
N ALA A 457 -0.25 -29.21 15.54
CA ALA A 457 -1.61 -29.32 15.01
C ALA A 457 -2.03 -28.11 14.16
N ALA A 458 -1.55 -26.90 14.47
CA ALA A 458 -1.84 -25.71 13.68
C ALA A 458 -1.04 -25.63 12.37
N VAL A 459 0.21 -26.12 12.36
CA VAL A 459 1.00 -26.28 11.13
C VAL A 459 0.45 -27.43 10.28
N ASP A 460 0.05 -28.55 10.89
CA ASP A 460 -0.62 -29.66 10.21
C ASP A 460 -1.97 -29.23 9.60
N ALA A 461 -2.70 -28.31 10.25
CA ALA A 461 -3.94 -27.75 9.71
C ALA A 461 -3.70 -26.88 8.46
N TYR A 462 -2.63 -26.07 8.44
CA TYR A 462 -2.18 -25.35 7.23
C TYR A 462 -1.83 -26.35 6.11
N MET A 463 -1.01 -27.36 6.42
CA MET A 463 -0.52 -28.34 5.44
C MET A 463 -1.62 -29.26 4.93
N ALA A 464 -2.73 -29.43 5.66
CA ALA A 464 -3.87 -30.23 5.21
C ALA A 464 -4.68 -29.52 4.11
N ASP A 465 -4.86 -28.20 4.20
CA ASP A 465 -5.57 -27.39 3.20
C ASP A 465 -4.86 -27.46 1.83
N ASP A 466 -3.53 -27.32 1.84
CA ASP A 466 -2.63 -27.40 0.67
C ASP A 466 -2.66 -28.79 -0.03
N THR A 467 -3.20 -29.83 0.63
CA THR A 467 -3.39 -31.16 0.01
C THR A 467 -4.75 -31.35 -0.68
N ALA A 468 -5.68 -30.42 -0.54
CA ALA A 468 -7.03 -30.55 -1.10
C ALA A 468 -7.09 -30.44 -2.64
N GLU A 469 -6.16 -29.71 -3.27
CA GLU A 469 -6.11 -29.52 -4.73
C GLU A 469 -5.44 -30.69 -5.49
N GLY A 470 -4.93 -31.70 -4.79
CA GLY A 470 -4.13 -32.77 -5.40
C GLY A 470 -4.90 -33.81 -6.24
N ASP A 471 -6.21 -33.96 -6.04
CA ASP A 471 -6.95 -35.18 -6.45
C ASP A 471 -8.04 -34.95 -7.52
N VAL A 472 -7.74 -34.12 -8.53
CA VAL A 472 -8.51 -34.09 -9.80
C VAL A 472 -8.27 -35.38 -10.59
N ALA A 473 -9.07 -36.40 -10.26
CA ALA A 473 -9.03 -37.72 -10.87
C ALA A 473 -9.11 -37.67 -12.41
N ALA A 474 -8.24 -38.45 -13.07
CA ALA A 474 -8.13 -38.50 -14.52
C ALA A 474 -9.42 -39.07 -15.19
N ALA A 475 -10.31 -38.19 -15.61
CA ALA A 475 -11.49 -38.54 -16.39
C ALA A 475 -11.12 -38.81 -17.87
N GLU A 476 -11.51 -39.98 -18.39
CA GLU A 476 -11.22 -40.38 -19.77
C GLU A 476 -11.94 -39.49 -20.79
N GLY A 477 -11.18 -38.92 -21.72
CA GLY A 477 -11.72 -38.01 -22.74
C GLY A 477 -12.64 -38.71 -23.75
N THR A 478 -13.84 -38.18 -23.95
CA THR A 478 -14.77 -38.59 -25.03
C THR A 478 -14.78 -37.53 -26.14
N GLU A 479 -14.84 -37.96 -27.40
CA GLU A 479 -14.52 -37.12 -28.57
C GLU A 479 -15.53 -35.99 -28.86
N GLY A 480 -15.02 -34.81 -29.23
CA GLY A 480 -15.81 -33.58 -29.46
C GLY A 480 -15.47 -32.75 -30.73
N GLN A 481 -14.74 -33.36 -31.68
CA GLN A 481 -14.58 -32.98 -33.10
C GLN A 481 -14.61 -31.48 -33.52
N ALA A 482 -13.44 -30.92 -33.86
CA ALA A 482 -13.28 -29.68 -34.63
C ALA A 482 -12.52 -29.93 -35.98
N PRO A 483 -12.81 -29.21 -37.08
CA PRO A 483 -12.38 -29.62 -38.42
C PRO A 483 -11.02 -29.07 -38.90
N ALA A 484 -10.08 -30.00 -39.12
CA ALA A 484 -9.04 -30.06 -40.16
C ALA A 484 -8.40 -28.77 -40.74
N GLY A 485 -7.09 -28.63 -40.49
CA GLY A 485 -6.14 -27.90 -41.34
C GLY A 485 -4.79 -28.62 -41.39
N THR A 486 -4.35 -29.08 -42.56
CA THR A 486 -3.10 -29.87 -42.74
C THR A 486 -1.88 -28.94 -42.86
N THR A 487 -0.64 -29.31 -42.50
CA THR A 487 0.16 -30.47 -42.99
C THR A 487 1.45 -30.69 -42.16
N GLY A 488 2.00 -31.91 -42.16
CA GLY A 488 3.46 -32.14 -42.07
C GLY A 488 3.94 -33.05 -40.92
N SER A 489 4.24 -34.32 -41.24
CA SER A 489 4.83 -35.29 -40.30
C SER A 489 6.35 -35.39 -40.43
N THR A 490 7.04 -35.73 -39.34
CA THR A 490 8.01 -36.85 -39.33
C THR A 490 8.27 -37.37 -37.91
N ASP A 491 8.50 -38.68 -37.81
CA ASP A 491 8.58 -39.46 -36.57
C ASP A 491 9.95 -39.39 -35.87
N SER A 492 9.96 -39.52 -34.54
CA SER A 492 10.37 -40.78 -33.88
C SER A 492 10.61 -40.59 -32.37
N ALA A 493 10.22 -41.59 -31.56
CA ALA A 493 10.50 -41.64 -30.13
C ALA A 493 11.68 -42.57 -29.80
N THR A 494 12.50 -42.22 -28.80
CA THR A 494 13.29 -43.18 -28.01
C THR A 494 13.62 -42.57 -26.64
N ALA A 495 13.60 -43.40 -25.60
CA ALA A 495 14.11 -43.14 -24.25
C ALA A 495 14.71 -44.46 -23.70
N PRO A 496 15.37 -44.50 -22.54
CA PRO A 496 15.86 -43.42 -21.66
C PRO A 496 17.37 -43.51 -21.39
N GLY A 497 17.95 -42.63 -20.54
CA GLY A 497 19.23 -42.96 -19.88
C GLY A 497 20.02 -41.85 -19.20
N THR A 498 20.58 -42.20 -18.03
CA THR A 498 21.77 -41.63 -17.34
C THR A 498 21.83 -40.14 -16.99
N SER A 499 21.84 -39.86 -15.68
CA SER A 499 22.56 -38.72 -15.07
C SER A 499 24.08 -38.82 -15.32
N PRO A 500 24.84 -37.71 -15.19
CA PRO A 500 25.70 -37.62 -14.00
C PRO A 500 25.96 -36.21 -13.44
N VAL A 501 26.15 -36.16 -12.12
CA VAL A 501 27.18 -35.37 -11.36
C VAL A 501 27.27 -33.84 -11.57
N ALA A 502 27.07 -33.11 -10.47
CA ALA A 502 27.44 -31.70 -10.33
C ALA A 502 28.93 -31.51 -9.98
N PRO A 503 29.56 -30.37 -10.33
CA PRO A 503 30.74 -29.84 -9.66
C PRO A 503 30.38 -28.82 -8.56
N ALA A 504 31.26 -28.67 -7.57
CA ALA A 504 31.08 -27.77 -6.42
C ALA A 504 31.68 -26.36 -6.65
N ALA A 505 31.49 -25.46 -5.68
CA ALA A 505 32.00 -24.09 -5.68
C ALA A 505 33.54 -23.99 -5.73
N GLY A 506 34.03 -22.83 -6.20
CA GLY A 506 35.46 -22.50 -6.24
C GLY A 506 35.70 -20.99 -6.23
N ASP A 507 36.62 -20.57 -5.36
CA ASP A 507 36.93 -19.19 -4.92
C ASP A 507 37.13 -18.07 -5.97
N ALA A 508 37.05 -16.84 -5.46
CA ALA A 508 37.35 -15.61 -6.19
C ALA A 508 38.85 -15.38 -6.43
N SER A 509 39.18 -14.75 -7.57
CA SER A 509 40.36 -13.91 -7.71
C SER A 509 40.22 -12.92 -8.86
N ALA A 510 40.69 -11.70 -8.66
CA ALA A 510 40.66 -10.64 -9.66
C ALA A 510 41.91 -10.68 -10.55
N THR A 511 41.76 -10.42 -11.85
CA THR A 511 42.87 -10.04 -12.73
C THR A 511 42.43 -8.97 -13.73
N SER A 512 43.33 -8.02 -13.99
CA SER A 512 43.13 -6.94 -14.95
C SER A 512 43.24 -7.43 -16.40
N GLY A 513 42.40 -6.91 -17.28
CA GLY A 513 42.47 -7.05 -18.73
C GLY A 513 41.75 -5.87 -19.39
N ALA A 514 42.39 -5.20 -20.34
CA ALA A 514 41.92 -3.92 -20.88
C ALA A 514 41.84 -3.90 -22.41
N VAL A 515 41.07 -2.92 -22.93
CA VAL A 515 40.96 -2.48 -24.33
C VAL A 515 40.13 -3.36 -25.27
N ALA A 516 38.92 -2.89 -25.58
CA ALA A 516 38.45 -2.70 -26.96
C ALA A 516 37.33 -1.64 -27.00
N THR A 517 37.48 -0.62 -27.85
CA THR A 517 36.49 0.46 -28.02
C THR A 517 35.90 0.40 -29.44
N PRO A 518 34.58 0.47 -29.62
CA PRO A 518 33.98 0.96 -30.86
C PRO A 518 33.66 2.46 -30.72
N THR A 519 34.07 3.26 -31.71
CA THR A 519 33.66 4.66 -31.85
C THR A 519 32.55 4.74 -32.90
N GLU A 520 31.42 5.33 -32.54
CA GLU A 520 30.48 5.85 -33.55
C GLU A 520 29.94 7.22 -33.10
N SER A 521 29.63 8.08 -34.08
CA SER A 521 29.44 9.51 -33.87
C SER A 521 28.26 10.00 -34.69
N VAL A 522 27.25 10.57 -34.03
CA VAL A 522 26.04 11.09 -34.66
C VAL A 522 25.84 12.56 -34.28
N VAL A 523 25.58 13.39 -35.29
CA VAL A 523 25.46 14.84 -35.18
C VAL A 523 23.99 15.25 -34.97
N PRO A 524 23.67 16.16 -34.02
CA PRO A 524 22.32 16.71 -33.91
C PRO A 524 22.05 17.74 -35.01
N THR A 525 21.10 17.46 -35.91
CA THR A 525 20.63 18.41 -36.94
C THR A 525 19.44 19.25 -36.45
N THR A 526 19.46 20.54 -36.76
CA THR A 526 18.48 21.55 -36.27
C THR A 526 17.23 21.70 -37.14
N GLY A 527 16.07 21.89 -36.52
CA GLY A 527 14.87 22.48 -37.15
C GLY A 527 13.57 22.14 -36.40
N ALA A 528 12.60 23.04 -36.22
CA ALA A 528 12.58 24.49 -36.48
C ALA A 528 11.59 25.21 -35.54
N ALA A 529 11.68 26.54 -35.47
CA ALA A 529 11.07 27.38 -34.44
C ALA A 529 9.54 27.55 -34.49
N VAL A 530 8.96 27.89 -33.33
CA VAL A 530 7.75 28.71 -33.20
C VAL A 530 8.11 29.94 -32.35
N SER A 531 7.52 31.10 -32.64
CA SER A 531 7.93 32.40 -32.11
C SER A 531 6.75 33.18 -31.52
N SER A 532 6.86 33.58 -30.25
CA SER A 532 6.15 34.76 -29.72
C SER A 532 6.75 35.21 -28.38
N ALA A 533 7.25 36.45 -28.32
CA ALA A 533 7.53 37.17 -27.09
C ALA A 533 6.60 38.39 -26.98
N PRO A 534 6.11 38.76 -25.79
CA PRO A 534 5.40 40.03 -25.59
C PRO A 534 6.38 41.15 -25.18
N THR A 535 6.40 42.24 -25.93
CA THR A 535 7.00 43.51 -25.50
C THR A 535 6.10 44.17 -24.45
N SER A 536 6.67 44.95 -23.52
CA SER A 536 5.92 45.93 -22.72
C SER A 536 6.79 47.15 -22.41
N GLU A 537 6.14 48.29 -22.20
CA GLU A 537 6.75 49.60 -22.47
C GLU A 537 7.27 50.36 -21.23
N THR A 538 8.15 51.30 -21.55
CA THR A 538 8.69 52.39 -20.72
C THR A 538 7.72 53.01 -19.71
N ALA A 539 8.22 53.23 -18.48
CA ALA A 539 7.74 54.29 -17.60
C ALA A 539 8.94 55.06 -17.02
N THR A 540 8.91 56.39 -17.09
CA THR A 540 10.04 57.27 -16.74
C THR A 540 9.80 58.00 -15.42
N SER A 541 10.82 58.09 -14.56
CA SER A 541 10.92 59.07 -13.48
C SER A 541 12.39 59.39 -13.19
N ASP A 542 12.66 60.50 -12.51
CA ASP A 542 13.87 61.31 -12.75
C ASP A 542 14.87 61.41 -11.56
N ALA A 543 16.09 61.80 -11.91
CA ALA A 543 17.13 62.48 -11.12
C ALA A 543 17.60 61.96 -9.74
N ALA A 544 18.88 61.57 -9.68
CA ALA A 544 19.87 62.27 -8.84
C ALA A 544 21.34 62.05 -9.31
N ALA A 545 22.15 63.11 -9.19
CA ALA A 545 23.62 63.15 -9.38
C ALA A 545 24.38 62.43 -8.22
N ALA A 546 25.65 62.01 -8.29
CA ALA A 546 26.69 61.86 -9.34
C ALA A 546 27.82 60.96 -8.71
N THR A 547 29.10 60.81 -9.11
CA THR A 547 30.05 61.59 -9.94
C THR A 547 31.19 60.70 -10.47
N THR A 548 31.77 61.05 -11.62
CA THR A 548 32.88 60.33 -12.27
C THR A 548 34.27 60.68 -11.69
N THR A 549 35.10 59.68 -11.36
CA THR A 549 36.55 59.87 -11.18
C THR A 549 37.34 58.68 -11.74
N THR A 550 38.48 58.95 -12.38
CA THR A 550 39.28 57.99 -13.15
C THR A 550 40.30 57.20 -12.30
N VAL A 551 40.62 55.99 -12.79
CA VAL A 551 41.75 55.12 -12.42
C VAL A 551 43.02 55.86 -11.97
N THR A 552 43.68 55.36 -10.94
CA THR A 552 45.13 55.48 -10.75
C THR A 552 45.69 54.17 -10.18
N SER A 553 46.68 53.59 -10.86
CA SER A 553 47.32 52.33 -10.47
C SER A 553 48.52 52.60 -9.55
N THR A 554 48.66 51.82 -8.48
CA THR A 554 49.87 51.80 -7.64
C THR A 554 50.34 50.37 -7.41
N THR A 555 51.59 50.09 -7.77
CA THR A 555 52.23 48.77 -7.61
C THR A 555 52.92 48.68 -6.26
N THR A 556 52.68 47.60 -5.51
CA THR A 556 53.48 47.22 -4.33
C THR A 556 53.86 45.74 -4.41
N THR A 557 55.14 45.43 -4.24
CA THR A 557 55.72 44.09 -4.42
C THR A 557 56.27 43.57 -3.08
N THR A 558 56.33 42.24 -2.92
CA THR A 558 56.95 41.51 -1.77
C THR A 558 56.19 41.67 -0.43
N THR A 559 56.16 40.68 0.48
CA THR A 559 57.09 39.55 0.74
C THR A 559 56.36 38.27 1.22
N LYS A 560 57.04 37.11 1.15
CA LYS A 560 56.57 35.81 1.69
C LYS A 560 57.45 35.34 2.86
N PRO A 561 56.82 34.94 3.98
CA PRO A 561 57.20 33.77 4.79
C PRO A 561 55.96 32.90 5.12
N SER A 562 56.03 31.65 5.58
CA SER A 562 57.02 30.55 5.52
C SER A 562 56.33 29.31 6.11
N THR A 563 56.53 28.12 5.54
CA THR A 563 55.80 26.89 5.94
C THR A 563 56.16 26.40 7.36
N PRO A 564 55.19 25.98 8.20
CA PRO A 564 55.46 25.14 9.37
C PRO A 564 55.55 23.66 8.97
N GLY A 565 56.40 22.88 9.62
CA GLY A 565 56.61 21.48 9.29
C GLY A 565 57.18 20.64 10.44
N GLN A 566 56.31 20.23 11.35
CA GLN A 566 56.33 18.98 12.14
C GLN A 566 55.01 18.86 12.90
#